data_AF-A0A7J3AD93-F1
#
_entry.id   AF-A0A7J3AD93-F1
#
_cell.length_a   1.000
_cell.length_b   1.000
_cell.length_c   1.000
_cell.angle_alpha   90.00
_cell.angle_beta   90.00
_cell.angle_gamma   90.00
#
_symmetry.space_group_name_H-M   'P 1'
#
loop_
_entity.id
_entity.type
_entity.pdbx_description
1 polymer ?
#
loop_
_entity_poly.entity_id
_entity_poly.type
_entity_poly.pdbx_seq_one_letter_code
_entity_poly.pdbx_strand_id
1 'polypeptide(L)'
;MGKWLRKYIGSLEFWIFIVVCAYFGYALYFLIYGLGFSIQLASETYVYNLISQNPWWWAILYYGSESVSGALGLFLRVIGGFFALHAAFLFWRKKEAALPLIKRNASIALLMEAAFYLSFIPSVTAAFAYNLSAEQLFYFDHTPEPLLLYGTAIPCLAMVLVIPPPLLKLREKIMRHAPYPDVMKWSCLSCVAYLFAAFWFNYSMLWAAAMVPYPHAQGKYEFGADFLFQPVNFASFAATVFGLFLIAASALATTLPAIKKQPAKLSLDRIGAVITAFGGYFIFNTISYFLTGGYEAHPSVWYEVIGPFHNPNLWCATFIFLGPVVMLRGKIKKE
;
A
#
# COMPACT_ATOMS: atom_id res chain seq x y z
N MET A 1 26.90 9.84 -24.70
CA MET A 1 26.15 8.57 -24.45
C MET A 1 25.06 8.37 -25.52
N GLY A 2 25.09 7.25 -26.27
CA GLY A 2 24.57 7.15 -27.65
C GLY A 2 23.04 7.05 -27.85
N LYS A 3 22.58 7.48 -29.04
CA LYS A 3 21.19 7.36 -29.57
C LYS A 3 20.56 5.97 -29.40
N TRP A 4 21.39 4.92 -29.32
CA TRP A 4 20.97 3.54 -29.09
C TRP A 4 20.29 3.36 -27.72
N LEU A 5 20.88 3.86 -26.63
CA LEU A 5 20.28 3.74 -25.29
C LEU A 5 18.90 4.42 -25.21
N ARG A 6 18.75 5.58 -25.88
CA ARG A 6 17.46 6.30 -26.01
C ARG A 6 16.42 5.54 -26.85
N LYS A 7 16.86 4.68 -27.78
CA LYS A 7 15.99 3.86 -28.64
C LYS A 7 15.51 2.58 -27.95
N TYR A 8 16.34 1.97 -27.09
CA TYR A 8 16.07 0.65 -26.49
C TYR A 8 15.53 0.69 -25.05
N ILE A 9 15.80 1.76 -24.28
CA ILE A 9 15.34 1.84 -22.88
C ILE A 9 13.85 2.21 -22.76
N GLY A 10 13.15 2.52 -23.86
CA GLY A 10 11.77 3.03 -23.77
C GLY A 10 11.72 4.42 -23.12
N SER A 11 10.63 5.16 -23.34
CA SER A 11 10.49 6.49 -22.74
C SER A 11 10.09 6.37 -21.26
N LEU A 12 10.38 7.38 -20.43
CA LEU A 12 9.95 7.38 -19.02
C LEU A 12 8.43 7.18 -18.92
N GLU A 13 7.70 7.78 -19.84
CA GLU A 13 6.25 7.72 -19.92
C GLU A 13 5.76 6.28 -20.16
N PHE A 14 6.50 5.48 -20.93
CA PHE A 14 6.20 4.05 -21.12
C PHE A 14 6.38 3.27 -19.81
N TRP A 15 7.47 3.48 -19.07
CA TRP A 15 7.67 2.77 -17.80
C TRP A 15 6.68 3.18 -16.71
N ILE A 16 6.26 4.45 -16.69
CA ILE A 16 5.15 4.89 -15.84
C ILE A 16 3.88 4.12 -16.21
N PHE A 17 3.58 3.98 -17.50
CA PHE A 17 2.45 3.17 -17.97
C PHE A 17 2.55 1.71 -17.51
N ILE A 18 3.72 1.07 -17.62
CA ILE A 18 3.93 -0.31 -17.14
C ILE A 18 3.67 -0.46 -15.64
N VAL A 19 4.18 0.45 -14.81
CA VAL A 19 3.92 0.42 -13.36
C VAL A 19 2.43 0.56 -13.06
N VAL A 20 1.73 1.44 -13.77
CA VAL A 20 0.28 1.64 -13.60
C VAL A 20 -0.52 0.44 -14.12
N CYS A 21 -0.07 -0.24 -15.18
CA CYS A 21 -0.65 -1.51 -15.60
C CYS A 21 -0.54 -2.57 -14.50
N ALA A 22 0.62 -2.69 -13.86
CA ALA A 22 0.81 -3.62 -12.74
C ALA A 22 -0.09 -3.25 -11.56
N TYR A 23 -0.17 -1.97 -11.20
CA TYR A 23 -1.10 -1.48 -10.18
C TYR A 23 -2.54 -1.89 -10.47
N PHE A 24 -3.02 -1.63 -11.69
CA PHE A 24 -4.39 -1.95 -12.09
C PHE A 24 -4.65 -3.46 -12.14
N GLY A 25 -3.70 -4.24 -12.66
CA GLY A 25 -3.79 -5.70 -12.67
C GLY A 25 -3.92 -6.29 -11.27
N TYR A 26 -3.14 -5.80 -10.31
CA TYR A 26 -3.25 -6.19 -8.91
C TYR A 26 -4.57 -5.73 -8.28
N ALA A 27 -5.03 -4.52 -8.56
CA ALA A 27 -6.33 -4.05 -8.08
C ALA A 27 -7.48 -4.95 -8.57
N LEU A 28 -7.45 -5.37 -9.84
CA LEU A 28 -8.43 -6.31 -10.40
C LEU A 28 -8.35 -7.70 -9.76
N TYR A 29 -7.14 -8.23 -9.59
CA TYR A 29 -6.93 -9.51 -8.93
C TYR A 29 -7.52 -9.52 -7.51
N PHE A 30 -7.19 -8.51 -6.71
CA PHE A 30 -7.70 -8.38 -5.34
C PHE A 30 -9.19 -8.06 -5.28
N LEU A 31 -9.77 -7.38 -6.28
CA LEU A 31 -11.22 -7.23 -6.37
C LEU A 31 -11.89 -8.60 -6.55
N ILE A 32 -11.42 -9.42 -7.49
CA ILE A 32 -12.02 -10.74 -7.76
C ILE A 32 -11.84 -11.66 -6.54
N TYR A 33 -10.62 -11.76 -6.02
CA TYR A 33 -10.29 -12.58 -4.87
C TYR A 33 -11.02 -12.10 -3.60
N GLY A 34 -10.93 -10.81 -3.29
CA GLY A 34 -11.51 -10.23 -2.08
C GLY A 34 -13.03 -10.15 -2.07
N LEU A 35 -13.67 -10.01 -3.24
CA LEU A 35 -15.14 -10.13 -3.33
C LEU A 35 -15.61 -11.54 -3.01
N GLY A 36 -14.91 -12.56 -3.50
CA GLY A 36 -15.21 -13.96 -3.17
C GLY A 36 -15.20 -14.17 -1.65
N PHE A 37 -14.15 -13.70 -1.00
CA PHE A 37 -14.02 -13.75 0.46
C PHE A 37 -15.12 -12.95 1.20
N SER A 38 -15.38 -11.71 0.76
CA SER A 38 -16.39 -10.83 1.39
C SER A 38 -17.81 -11.43 1.28
N ILE A 39 -18.15 -12.01 0.12
CA ILE A 39 -19.44 -12.68 -0.11
C ILE A 39 -19.54 -13.95 0.74
N GLN A 40 -18.46 -14.74 0.82
CA GLN A 40 -18.42 -15.93 1.66
C GLN A 40 -18.70 -15.57 3.12
N LEU A 41 -17.97 -14.60 3.69
CA LEU A 41 -18.18 -14.16 5.08
C LEU A 41 -19.59 -13.61 5.34
N ALA A 42 -20.20 -12.94 4.36
CA ALA A 42 -21.55 -12.40 4.48
C ALA A 42 -22.66 -13.45 4.33
N SER A 43 -22.40 -14.54 3.59
CA SER A 43 -23.40 -15.56 3.25
C SER A 43 -23.29 -16.84 4.08
N GLU A 44 -22.22 -16.99 4.85
CA GLU A 44 -21.96 -18.20 5.61
C GLU A 44 -22.86 -18.30 6.85
N THR A 45 -23.80 -19.25 6.82
CA THR A 45 -24.78 -19.50 7.89
C THR A 45 -24.11 -19.78 9.24
N TYR A 46 -22.96 -20.47 9.23
CA TYR A 46 -22.19 -20.74 10.43
C TYR A 46 -21.71 -19.44 11.09
N VAL A 47 -21.08 -18.55 10.30
CA VAL A 47 -20.60 -17.24 10.76
C VAL A 47 -21.76 -16.38 11.28
N TYR A 48 -22.88 -16.35 10.55
CA TYR A 48 -24.08 -15.63 10.98
C TYR A 48 -24.61 -16.12 12.34
N ASN A 49 -24.72 -17.45 12.52
CA ASN A 49 -25.21 -18.05 13.76
C ASN A 49 -24.32 -17.80 14.98
N LEU A 50 -23.04 -17.49 14.76
CA LEU A 50 -22.10 -17.20 15.84
C LEU A 50 -22.04 -15.71 16.14
N ILE A 51 -22.11 -14.86 15.11
CA ILE A 51 -22.20 -13.41 15.29
C ILE A 51 -23.50 -13.04 16.01
N SER A 52 -24.61 -13.71 15.70
CA SER A 52 -25.93 -13.46 16.31
C SER A 52 -26.00 -13.78 17.81
N GLN A 53 -25.00 -14.49 18.36
CA GLN A 53 -24.87 -14.71 19.80
C GLN A 53 -24.26 -13.51 20.53
N ASN A 54 -23.56 -12.61 19.81
CA ASN A 54 -23.01 -11.37 20.35
C ASN A 54 -24.06 -10.25 20.30
N PRO A 55 -23.82 -9.13 20.98
CA PRO A 55 -24.72 -7.99 20.88
C PRO A 55 -24.85 -7.45 19.45
N TRP A 56 -26.04 -6.92 19.15
CA TRP A 56 -26.39 -6.43 17.81
C TRP A 56 -25.41 -5.38 17.25
N TRP A 57 -24.80 -4.57 18.11
CA TRP A 57 -23.81 -3.56 17.71
C TRP A 57 -22.55 -4.21 17.12
N TRP A 58 -22.16 -5.39 17.63
CA TRP A 58 -21.02 -6.15 17.12
C TRP A 58 -21.28 -6.66 15.71
N ALA A 59 -22.48 -7.17 15.45
CA ALA A 59 -22.88 -7.62 14.12
C ALA A 59 -22.73 -6.49 13.07
N ILE A 60 -23.13 -5.26 13.42
CA ILE A 60 -22.98 -4.10 12.53
C ILE A 60 -21.51 -3.79 12.27
N LEU A 61 -20.67 -3.77 13.30
CA LEU A 61 -19.24 -3.48 13.14
C LEU A 61 -18.53 -4.57 12.35
N TYR A 62 -18.84 -5.83 12.60
CA TYR A 62 -18.29 -6.97 11.89
C TYR A 62 -18.61 -6.91 10.39
N TYR A 63 -19.89 -6.87 10.02
CA TYR A 63 -20.27 -6.82 8.60
C TYR A 63 -19.87 -5.50 7.93
N GLY A 64 -19.86 -4.40 8.70
CA GLY A 64 -19.35 -3.11 8.25
C GLY A 64 -17.86 -3.14 7.90
N SER A 65 -17.03 -3.80 8.71
CA SER A 65 -15.60 -4.00 8.50
C SER A 65 -15.33 -5.03 7.40
N GLU A 66 -15.72 -6.28 7.61
CA GLU A 66 -15.25 -7.42 6.83
C GLU A 66 -15.93 -7.53 5.47
N SER A 67 -17.19 -7.10 5.36
CA SER A 67 -17.96 -7.25 4.12
C SER A 67 -18.07 -5.92 3.36
N VAL A 68 -18.64 -4.89 3.99
CA VAL A 68 -18.99 -3.65 3.28
C VAL A 68 -17.76 -2.80 2.97
N SER A 69 -16.92 -2.53 3.99
CA SER A 69 -15.70 -1.75 3.83
C SER A 69 -14.72 -2.44 2.88
N GLY A 70 -14.45 -3.74 3.09
CA GLY A 70 -13.60 -4.55 2.22
C GLY A 70 -14.04 -4.49 0.75
N ALA A 71 -15.30 -4.80 0.45
CA ALA A 71 -15.81 -4.78 -0.92
C ALA A 71 -15.79 -3.37 -1.53
N LEU A 72 -16.30 -2.36 -0.80
CA LEU A 72 -16.35 -0.98 -1.28
C LEU A 72 -14.94 -0.44 -1.59
N GLY A 73 -13.98 -0.69 -0.70
CA GLY A 73 -12.59 -0.31 -0.89
C GLY A 73 -12.01 -0.89 -2.17
N LEU A 74 -12.20 -2.19 -2.40
CA LEU A 74 -11.70 -2.87 -3.60
C LEU A 74 -12.31 -2.28 -4.89
N PHE A 75 -13.62 -2.00 -4.90
CA PHE A 75 -14.27 -1.33 -6.04
C PHE A 75 -13.70 0.05 -6.31
N LEU A 76 -13.55 0.87 -5.26
CA LEU A 76 -12.96 2.21 -5.37
C LEU A 76 -11.54 2.13 -5.93
N ARG A 77 -10.74 1.17 -5.47
CA ARG A 77 -9.36 0.99 -5.94
C ARG A 77 -9.28 0.58 -7.42
N VAL A 78 -10.18 -0.30 -7.89
CA VAL A 78 -10.26 -0.66 -9.32
C VAL A 78 -10.71 0.51 -10.18
N ILE A 79 -11.74 1.26 -9.76
CA ILE A 79 -12.20 2.46 -10.48
C ILE A 79 -11.05 3.48 -10.56
N GLY A 80 -10.39 3.74 -9.44
CA GLY A 80 -9.21 4.61 -9.38
C GLY A 80 -8.08 4.14 -10.30
N GLY A 81 -7.78 2.85 -10.28
CA GLY A 81 -6.78 2.21 -11.13
C GLY A 81 -7.10 2.31 -12.63
N PHE A 82 -8.38 2.18 -13.02
CA PHE A 82 -8.81 2.38 -14.40
C PHE A 82 -8.55 3.81 -14.88
N PHE A 83 -8.92 4.81 -14.10
CA PHE A 83 -8.65 6.21 -14.44
C PHE A 83 -7.15 6.53 -14.45
N ALA A 84 -6.38 5.97 -13.52
CA ALA A 84 -4.93 6.09 -13.50
C ALA A 84 -4.30 5.48 -14.76
N LEU A 85 -4.74 4.28 -15.16
CA LEU A 85 -4.29 3.59 -16.36
C LEU A 85 -4.59 4.40 -17.63
N HIS A 86 -5.81 4.93 -17.74
CA HIS A 86 -6.18 5.76 -18.87
C HIS A 86 -5.36 7.06 -18.90
N ALA A 87 -5.11 7.70 -17.76
CA ALA A 87 -4.23 8.87 -17.67
C ALA A 87 -2.79 8.54 -18.10
N ALA A 88 -2.23 7.41 -17.65
CA ALA A 88 -0.88 6.97 -17.99
C ALA A 88 -0.75 6.62 -19.48
N PHE A 89 -1.75 5.97 -20.06
CA PHE A 89 -1.80 5.67 -21.49
C PHE A 89 -1.80 6.95 -22.34
N LEU A 90 -2.65 7.93 -21.97
CA LEU A 90 -2.69 9.23 -22.64
C LEU A 90 -1.38 9.99 -22.48
N PHE A 91 -0.76 9.94 -21.30
CA PHE A 91 0.54 10.54 -21.05
C PHE A 91 1.63 9.95 -21.94
N TRP A 92 1.63 8.63 -22.12
CA TRP A 92 2.55 7.93 -23.02
C TRP A 92 2.31 8.24 -24.51
N ARG A 93 1.05 8.18 -24.96
CA ARG A 93 0.71 8.23 -26.41
C ARG A 93 0.40 9.62 -26.95
N LYS A 94 -0.17 10.50 -26.12
CA LYS A 94 -0.71 11.82 -26.54
C LYS A 94 -0.01 12.99 -25.85
N LYS A 95 0.68 12.77 -24.73
CA LYS A 95 1.46 13.79 -23.99
C LYS A 95 0.63 15.07 -23.76
N GLU A 96 1.16 16.22 -24.14
CA GLU A 96 0.53 17.53 -23.92
C GLU A 96 -0.81 17.70 -24.66
N ALA A 97 -1.00 17.03 -25.80
CA ALA A 97 -2.23 17.13 -26.58
C ALA A 97 -3.48 16.62 -25.83
N ALA A 98 -3.29 15.74 -24.83
CA ALA A 98 -4.37 15.22 -24.00
C ALA A 98 -4.32 15.75 -22.55
N LEU A 99 -3.55 16.81 -22.27
CA LEU A 99 -3.31 17.29 -20.91
C LEU A 99 -4.59 17.58 -20.10
N PRO A 100 -5.66 18.20 -20.66
CA PRO A 100 -6.91 18.38 -19.93
C PRO A 100 -7.54 17.06 -19.47
N LEU A 101 -7.52 16.05 -20.33
CA LEU A 101 -8.08 14.72 -20.04
C LEU A 101 -7.20 13.95 -19.04
N ILE A 102 -5.87 14.04 -19.16
CA ILE A 102 -4.92 13.47 -18.20
C ILE A 102 -5.16 14.05 -16.80
N LYS A 103 -5.29 15.39 -16.69
CA LYS A 103 -5.57 16.06 -15.41
C LYS A 103 -6.89 15.61 -14.80
N ARG A 104 -7.95 15.51 -15.61
CA ARG A 104 -9.26 15.02 -15.17
C ARG A 104 -9.16 13.58 -14.64
N ASN A 105 -8.58 12.68 -15.42
CA ASN A 105 -8.48 11.27 -15.05
C ASN A 105 -7.60 11.07 -13.81
N ALA A 106 -6.45 11.75 -13.72
CA ALA A 106 -5.60 11.73 -12.53
C ALA A 106 -6.35 12.27 -11.30
N SER A 107 -7.16 13.32 -11.45
CA SER A 107 -7.96 13.88 -10.36
C SER A 107 -9.04 12.92 -9.86
N ILE A 108 -9.65 12.13 -10.76
CA ILE A 108 -10.61 11.09 -10.38
C ILE A 108 -9.88 9.94 -9.69
N ALA A 109 -8.74 9.49 -10.22
CA ALA A 109 -7.92 8.45 -9.60
C ALA A 109 -7.53 8.83 -8.15
N LEU A 110 -7.06 10.06 -7.92
CA LEU A 110 -6.73 10.56 -6.58
C LEU A 110 -7.94 10.60 -5.63
N LEU A 111 -9.14 10.91 -6.14
CA LEU A 111 -10.36 10.89 -5.33
C LEU A 111 -10.74 9.47 -4.90
N MET A 112 -10.73 8.53 -5.85
CA MET A 112 -11.06 7.13 -5.60
C MET A 112 -10.05 6.48 -4.66
N GLU A 113 -8.77 6.81 -4.83
CA GLU A 113 -7.70 6.35 -3.95
C GLU A 113 -7.84 6.91 -2.53
N ALA A 114 -8.19 8.20 -2.38
CA ALA A 114 -8.49 8.76 -1.07
C ALA A 114 -9.73 8.10 -0.43
N ALA A 115 -10.77 7.86 -1.22
CA ALA A 115 -11.98 7.16 -0.78
C ALA A 115 -11.68 5.70 -0.38
N PHE A 116 -10.76 5.03 -1.08
CA PHE A 116 -10.29 3.69 -0.71
C PHE A 116 -9.69 3.68 0.70
N TYR A 117 -8.78 4.60 1.02
CA TYR A 117 -8.23 4.67 2.39
C TYR A 117 -9.28 5.07 3.43
N LEU A 118 -10.20 5.99 3.10
CA LEU A 118 -11.31 6.34 3.99
C LEU A 118 -12.27 5.17 4.21
N SER A 119 -12.35 4.22 3.26
CA SER A 119 -13.17 3.04 3.43
C SER A 119 -12.71 2.17 4.59
N PHE A 120 -11.48 2.30 5.10
CA PHE A 120 -10.99 1.56 6.28
C PHE A 120 -11.55 2.04 7.63
N ILE A 121 -12.32 3.13 7.68
CA ILE A 121 -12.90 3.64 8.93
C ILE A 121 -13.72 2.58 9.69
N PRO A 122 -14.59 1.76 9.06
CA PRO A 122 -15.30 0.69 9.76
C PRO A 122 -14.36 -0.35 10.38
N SER A 123 -13.29 -0.74 9.68
CA SER A 123 -12.28 -1.68 10.22
C SER A 123 -11.50 -1.10 11.40
N VAL A 124 -11.17 0.20 11.35
CA VAL A 124 -10.58 0.91 12.50
C VAL A 124 -11.53 0.86 13.69
N THR A 125 -12.80 1.23 13.48
CA THR A 125 -13.81 1.23 14.53
C THR A 125 -14.04 -0.16 15.11
N ALA A 126 -14.17 -1.18 14.27
CA ALA A 126 -14.36 -2.56 14.70
C ALA A 126 -13.17 -3.09 15.51
N ALA A 127 -11.94 -2.84 15.06
CA ALA A 127 -10.74 -3.29 15.75
C ALA A 127 -10.54 -2.59 17.11
N PHE A 128 -10.82 -1.29 17.22
CA PHE A 128 -10.81 -0.59 18.51
C PHE A 128 -11.97 -1.01 19.42
N ALA A 129 -13.18 -1.17 18.88
CA ALA A 129 -14.33 -1.60 19.66
C ALA A 129 -14.12 -2.99 20.27
N TYR A 130 -13.51 -3.90 19.51
CA TYR A 130 -13.11 -5.21 20.05
C TYR A 130 -12.12 -5.08 21.22
N ASN A 131 -11.04 -4.31 21.04
CA ASN A 131 -10.01 -4.12 22.07
C ASN A 131 -10.49 -3.38 23.33
N LEU A 132 -11.59 -2.62 23.22
CA LEU A 132 -12.16 -1.84 24.33
C LEU A 132 -13.39 -2.49 24.95
N SER A 133 -13.88 -3.58 24.36
CA SER A 133 -15.04 -4.32 24.87
C SER A 133 -14.63 -5.22 26.02
N ALA A 134 -15.45 -5.29 27.08
CA ALA A 134 -15.31 -6.28 28.14
C ALA A 134 -16.01 -7.61 27.80
N GLU A 135 -16.67 -7.68 26.64
CA GLU A 135 -17.44 -8.84 26.19
C GLU A 135 -16.57 -9.81 25.38
N GLN A 136 -16.82 -11.11 25.54
CA GLN A 136 -16.23 -12.15 24.70
C GLN A 136 -16.94 -12.16 23.33
N LEU A 137 -16.24 -11.70 22.29
CA LEU A 137 -16.79 -11.53 20.95
C LEU A 137 -16.30 -12.64 20.02
N PHE A 138 -17.23 -13.48 19.53
CA PHE A 138 -16.97 -14.70 18.76
C PHE A 138 -15.79 -14.64 17.76
N TYR A 139 -15.80 -13.65 16.85
CA TYR A 139 -14.86 -13.61 15.72
C TYR A 139 -13.40 -13.47 16.15
N PHE A 140 -13.18 -12.97 17.36
CA PHE A 140 -11.88 -12.71 17.92
C PHE A 140 -11.69 -13.35 19.30
N ASP A 141 -12.61 -14.22 19.74
CA ASP A 141 -12.62 -14.79 21.09
C ASP A 141 -11.37 -15.63 21.40
N HIS A 142 -10.61 -15.98 20.37
CA HIS A 142 -9.31 -16.64 20.50
C HIS A 142 -8.15 -15.73 20.11
N THR A 143 -8.37 -14.63 19.39
CA THR A 143 -7.31 -13.76 18.89
C THR A 143 -6.77 -12.87 20.02
N PRO A 144 -5.44 -12.86 20.29
CA PRO A 144 -4.89 -11.94 21.28
C PRO A 144 -5.20 -10.48 20.91
N GLU A 145 -5.74 -9.71 21.85
CA GLU A 145 -6.10 -8.30 21.66
C GLU A 145 -4.99 -7.48 20.94
N PRO A 146 -3.70 -7.57 21.34
CA PRO A 146 -2.64 -6.79 20.70
C PRO A 146 -2.45 -7.12 19.21
N LEU A 147 -2.81 -8.34 18.77
CA LEU A 147 -2.68 -8.75 17.38
C LEU A 147 -3.57 -7.89 16.48
N LEU A 148 -4.81 -7.62 16.89
CA LEU A 148 -5.74 -6.77 16.13
C LEU A 148 -5.41 -5.28 16.25
N LEU A 149 -4.88 -4.89 17.41
CA LEU A 149 -4.46 -3.52 17.64
C LEU A 149 -3.29 -3.14 16.71
N TYR A 150 -2.28 -4.00 16.61
CA TYR A 150 -1.11 -3.81 15.75
C TYR A 150 -1.37 -4.22 14.29
N GLY A 151 -2.17 -5.25 14.05
CA GLY A 151 -2.47 -5.73 12.70
C GLY A 151 -3.43 -4.83 11.93
N THR A 152 -4.36 -4.18 12.64
CA THR A 152 -5.48 -3.48 11.99
C THR A 152 -5.72 -2.09 12.58
N ALA A 153 -6.01 -1.96 13.88
CA ALA A 153 -6.54 -0.72 14.45
C ALA A 153 -5.61 0.49 14.25
N ILE A 154 -4.39 0.40 14.76
CA ILE A 154 -3.39 1.47 14.72
C ILE A 154 -2.91 1.77 13.28
N PRO A 155 -2.48 0.78 12.47
CA PRO A 155 -1.99 1.07 11.12
C PRO A 155 -3.10 1.60 10.19
N CYS A 156 -4.32 1.06 10.25
CA CYS A 156 -5.43 1.58 9.45
C CYS A 156 -5.82 3.00 9.86
N LEU A 157 -5.81 3.31 11.16
CA LEU A 157 -6.04 4.68 11.63
C LEU A 157 -4.98 5.64 11.08
N ALA A 158 -3.70 5.27 11.13
CA ALA A 158 -2.62 6.07 10.56
C ALA A 158 -2.82 6.29 9.05
N MET A 159 -3.20 5.25 8.30
CA MET A 159 -3.49 5.39 6.87
C MET A 159 -4.68 6.32 6.59
N VAL A 160 -5.79 6.17 7.32
CA VAL A 160 -6.99 7.02 7.21
C VAL A 160 -6.68 8.49 7.49
N LEU A 161 -5.84 8.77 8.48
CA LEU A 161 -5.52 10.15 8.88
C LEU A 161 -4.46 10.80 7.99
N VAL A 162 -3.48 10.04 7.50
CA VAL A 162 -2.28 10.60 6.85
C VAL A 162 -2.40 10.65 5.33
N ILE A 163 -3.07 9.67 4.70
CA ILE A 163 -3.04 9.50 3.23
C ILE A 163 -4.12 10.32 2.49
N PRO A 164 -5.41 10.29 2.89
CA PRO A 164 -6.46 11.04 2.19
C PRO A 164 -6.21 12.56 2.10
N PRO A 165 -5.76 13.27 3.16
CA PRO A 165 -5.60 14.73 3.08
C PRO A 165 -4.67 15.22 1.95
N PRO A 166 -3.42 14.72 1.80
CA PRO A 166 -2.54 15.17 0.71
C PRO A 166 -3.07 14.74 -0.67
N LEU A 167 -3.74 13.60 -0.81
CA LEU A 167 -4.37 13.17 -2.07
C LEU A 167 -5.49 14.13 -2.50
N LEU A 168 -6.42 14.44 -1.60
CA LEU A 168 -7.51 15.36 -1.86
C LEU A 168 -6.98 16.77 -2.14
N LYS A 169 -5.91 17.17 -1.47
CA LYS A 169 -5.28 18.47 -1.71
C LYS A 169 -4.56 18.53 -3.06
N LEU A 170 -3.86 17.46 -3.45
CA LEU A 170 -3.26 17.33 -4.77
C LEU A 170 -4.31 17.41 -5.87
N ARG A 171 -5.43 16.68 -5.71
CA ARG A 171 -6.58 16.75 -6.61
C ARG A 171 -7.10 18.17 -6.75
N GLU A 172 -7.36 18.86 -5.63
CA GLU A 172 -7.82 20.25 -5.62
C GLU A 172 -6.87 21.15 -6.43
N LYS A 173 -5.56 20.99 -6.26
CA LYS A 173 -4.55 21.79 -6.98
C LYS A 173 -4.50 21.48 -8.47
N ILE A 174 -4.66 20.22 -8.88
CA ILE A 174 -4.73 19.84 -10.29
C ILE A 174 -5.99 20.44 -10.95
N MET A 175 -7.15 20.31 -10.30
CA MET A 175 -8.42 20.81 -10.83
C MET A 175 -8.50 22.33 -10.90
N ARG A 176 -7.90 23.04 -9.95
CA ARG A 176 -7.85 24.52 -9.94
C ARG A 176 -6.73 25.11 -10.80
N HIS A 177 -6.06 24.29 -11.61
CA HIS A 177 -4.93 24.72 -12.45
C HIS A 177 -3.86 25.49 -11.66
N ALA A 178 -3.57 25.03 -10.44
CA ALA A 178 -2.59 25.68 -9.57
C ALA A 178 -1.19 25.70 -10.21
N PRO A 179 -0.32 26.64 -9.79
CA PRO A 179 1.05 26.71 -10.29
C PRO A 179 1.79 25.39 -10.13
N TYR A 180 2.69 25.08 -11.08
CA TYR A 180 3.49 23.86 -11.07
C TYR A 180 4.18 23.54 -9.72
N PRO A 181 4.79 24.52 -9.01
CA PRO A 181 5.38 24.25 -7.70
C PRO A 181 4.37 23.77 -6.64
N ASP A 182 3.12 24.23 -6.69
CA ASP A 182 2.09 23.80 -5.74
C ASP A 182 1.62 22.37 -6.04
N VAL A 183 1.43 22.03 -7.32
CA VAL A 183 1.11 20.65 -7.72
C VAL A 183 2.25 19.71 -7.32
N MET A 184 3.49 20.10 -7.56
CA MET A 184 4.66 19.30 -7.20
C MET A 184 4.81 19.10 -5.70
N LYS A 185 4.57 20.14 -4.89
CA LYS A 185 4.56 20.05 -3.42
C LYS A 185 3.60 18.96 -2.95
N TRP A 186 2.35 19.01 -3.40
CA TRP A 186 1.34 18.05 -2.93
C TRP A 186 1.55 16.65 -3.51
N SER A 187 2.10 16.53 -4.73
CA SER A 187 2.51 15.23 -5.27
C SER A 187 3.62 14.58 -4.43
N CYS A 188 4.61 15.36 -3.99
CA CYS A 188 5.66 14.90 -3.10
C CYS A 188 5.12 14.54 -1.71
N LEU A 189 4.22 15.36 -1.14
CA LEU A 189 3.60 15.08 0.16
C LEU A 189 2.75 13.79 0.11
N SER A 190 2.00 13.56 -0.97
CA SER A 190 1.27 12.29 -1.15
C SER A 190 2.24 11.11 -1.20
N CYS A 191 3.32 11.19 -1.97
CA CYS A 191 4.34 10.13 -2.03
C CYS A 191 4.95 9.83 -0.64
N VAL A 192 5.35 10.86 0.09
CA VAL A 192 5.90 10.72 1.45
C VAL A 192 4.87 10.13 2.41
N ALA A 193 3.61 10.56 2.33
CA ALA A 193 2.52 10.02 3.15
C ALA A 193 2.34 8.51 2.96
N TYR A 194 2.40 8.01 1.71
CA TYR A 194 2.35 6.57 1.45
C TYR A 194 3.54 5.83 2.05
N LEU A 195 4.76 6.32 1.79
CA LEU A 195 5.98 5.65 2.25
C LEU A 195 6.02 5.52 3.78
N PHE A 196 5.60 6.56 4.50
CA PHE A 196 5.52 6.49 5.96
C PHE A 196 4.31 5.70 6.46
N ALA A 197 3.09 5.98 6.01
CA ALA A 197 1.88 5.40 6.61
C ALA A 197 1.53 4.01 6.05
N ALA A 198 1.42 3.87 4.73
CA ALA A 198 0.97 2.62 4.09
C ALA A 198 2.05 1.53 4.02
N PHE A 199 3.32 1.93 3.96
CA PHE A 199 4.43 1.00 3.80
C PHE A 199 5.22 0.82 5.09
N TRP A 200 6.00 1.81 5.52
CA TRP A 200 6.87 1.64 6.68
C TRP A 200 6.09 1.37 7.97
N PHE A 201 5.17 2.26 8.35
CA PHE A 201 4.47 2.16 9.62
C PHE A 201 3.55 0.93 9.64
N ASN A 202 2.71 0.78 8.62
CA ASN A 202 1.85 -0.39 8.49
C ASN A 202 2.63 -1.71 8.57
N TYR A 203 3.70 -1.89 7.79
CA TYR A 203 4.44 -3.14 7.80
C TYR A 203 5.26 -3.35 9.09
N SER A 204 5.71 -2.27 9.73
CA SER A 204 6.33 -2.36 11.06
C SER A 204 5.33 -2.79 12.13
N MET A 205 4.08 -2.35 12.03
CA MET A 205 3.00 -2.80 12.93
C MET A 205 2.58 -4.25 12.64
N LEU A 206 2.63 -4.72 11.39
CA LEU A 206 2.45 -6.15 11.07
C LEU A 206 3.55 -7.02 11.66
N TRP A 207 4.80 -6.53 11.72
CA TRP A 207 5.86 -7.19 12.49
C TRP A 207 5.59 -7.18 14.00
N ALA A 208 5.07 -6.07 14.55
CA ALA A 208 4.64 -6.03 15.94
C ALA A 208 3.53 -7.07 16.22
N ALA A 209 2.56 -7.22 15.31
CA ALA A 209 1.53 -8.24 15.38
C ALA A 209 2.09 -9.66 15.29
N ALA A 210 3.08 -9.92 14.42
CA ALA A 210 3.74 -11.22 14.31
C ALA A 210 4.50 -11.63 15.58
N MET A 211 4.95 -10.65 16.37
CA MET A 211 5.61 -10.87 17.66
C MET A 211 4.62 -11.05 18.83
N VAL A 212 3.31 -10.91 18.61
CA VAL A 212 2.32 -11.16 19.66
C VAL A 212 2.23 -12.67 19.90
N PRO A 213 2.49 -13.16 21.13
CA PRO A 213 2.32 -14.58 21.44
C PRO A 213 0.86 -15.00 21.25
N TYR A 214 0.63 -16.10 20.55
CA TYR A 214 -0.70 -16.65 20.34
C TYR A 214 -0.80 -18.11 20.84
N PRO A 215 -1.07 -18.32 22.14
CA PRO A 215 -0.98 -19.64 22.79
C PRO A 215 -2.01 -20.66 22.28
N HIS A 216 -3.15 -20.21 21.77
CA HIS A 216 -4.23 -21.09 21.30
C HIS A 216 -4.00 -21.65 19.90
N ALA A 217 -3.01 -21.12 19.17
CA ALA A 217 -2.56 -21.65 17.90
C ALA A 217 -1.58 -22.84 18.12
N GLN A 218 -2.11 -23.92 18.69
CA GLN A 218 -1.36 -25.12 19.08
C GLN A 218 -0.39 -25.59 17.99
N GLY A 219 0.92 -25.41 18.22
CA GLY A 219 2.02 -26.07 17.51
C GLY A 219 2.18 -25.81 16.01
N LYS A 220 1.30 -25.01 15.39
CA LYS A 220 1.33 -24.74 13.94
C LYS A 220 2.05 -23.45 13.58
N TYR A 221 2.03 -22.46 14.46
CA TYR A 221 2.47 -21.11 14.14
C TYR A 221 3.68 -20.70 14.97
N GLU A 222 4.66 -20.12 14.30
CA GLU A 222 5.83 -19.52 14.93
C GLU A 222 5.47 -18.08 15.31
N PHE A 223 5.37 -17.83 16.62
CA PHE A 223 5.03 -16.52 17.16
C PHE A 223 6.09 -16.03 18.15
N GLY A 224 6.08 -14.73 18.42
CA GLY A 224 6.96 -14.15 19.42
C GLY A 224 8.37 -13.90 18.92
N ALA A 225 9.30 -13.70 19.86
CA ALA A 225 10.68 -13.31 19.55
C ALA A 225 11.45 -14.42 18.81
N ASP A 226 11.10 -15.70 19.00
CA ASP A 226 11.77 -16.82 18.37
C ASP A 226 11.60 -16.83 16.84
N PHE A 227 10.40 -16.43 16.36
CA PHE A 227 10.15 -16.23 14.95
C PHE A 227 11.04 -15.14 14.36
N LEU A 228 11.20 -14.02 15.07
CA LEU A 228 12.05 -12.90 14.67
C LEU A 228 13.53 -13.30 14.58
N PHE A 229 14.03 -14.10 15.53
CA PHE A 229 15.46 -14.43 15.62
C PHE A 229 15.93 -15.46 14.60
N GLN A 230 15.04 -16.07 13.82
CA GLN A 230 15.46 -16.84 12.66
C GLN A 230 16.17 -15.93 11.65
N PRO A 231 17.35 -16.30 11.11
CA PRO A 231 18.18 -15.39 10.31
C PRO A 231 17.47 -14.70 9.14
N VAL A 232 16.60 -15.44 8.43
CA VAL A 232 15.86 -14.89 7.28
C VAL A 232 14.74 -13.95 7.73
N ASN A 233 14.03 -14.29 8.81
CA ASN A 233 12.99 -13.44 9.38
C ASN A 233 13.59 -12.17 9.98
N PHE A 234 14.75 -12.25 10.64
CA PHE A 234 15.48 -11.09 11.12
C PHE A 234 15.90 -10.16 9.98
N ALA A 235 16.36 -10.72 8.86
CA ALA A 235 16.71 -9.93 7.68
C ALA A 235 15.49 -9.24 7.05
N SER A 236 14.36 -9.96 6.96
CA SER A 236 13.07 -9.41 6.53
C SER A 236 12.59 -8.29 7.47
N PHE A 237 12.62 -8.52 8.78
CA PHE A 237 12.33 -7.52 9.81
C PHE A 237 13.22 -6.28 9.69
N ALA A 238 14.54 -6.46 9.59
CA ALA A 238 15.48 -5.35 9.49
C ALA A 238 15.26 -4.54 8.21
N ALA A 239 14.99 -5.22 7.08
CA ALA A 239 14.64 -4.58 5.82
C ALA A 239 13.31 -3.80 5.91
N THR A 240 12.33 -4.31 6.65
CA THR A 240 11.04 -3.64 6.84
C THR A 240 11.13 -2.46 7.80
N VAL A 241 11.59 -2.67 9.04
CA VAL A 241 11.57 -1.65 10.08
C VAL A 241 12.61 -0.56 9.81
N PHE A 242 13.85 -0.94 9.49
CA PHE A 242 14.93 0.03 9.24
C PHE A 242 15.07 0.36 7.76
N GLY A 243 15.00 -0.63 6.87
CA GLY A 243 15.16 -0.42 5.43
C GLY A 243 14.06 0.48 4.83
N LEU A 244 12.77 0.18 5.07
CA LEU A 244 11.70 1.06 4.60
C LEU A 244 11.72 2.43 5.27
N PHE A 245 12.11 2.53 6.53
CA PHE A 245 12.28 3.83 7.19
C PHE A 245 13.34 4.67 6.48
N LEU A 246 14.50 4.08 6.19
CA LEU A 246 15.58 4.76 5.46
C LEU A 246 15.13 5.16 4.05
N ILE A 247 14.36 4.33 3.37
CA ILE A 247 13.76 4.67 2.07
C ILE A 247 12.78 5.84 2.20
N ALA A 248 11.88 5.82 3.18
CA ALA A 248 10.91 6.89 3.41
C ALA A 248 11.59 8.22 3.80
N ALA A 249 12.58 8.17 4.69
CA ALA A 249 13.39 9.33 5.08
C ALA A 249 14.20 9.88 3.88
N SER A 250 14.78 9.00 3.06
CA SER A 250 15.50 9.39 1.84
C SER A 250 14.56 10.02 0.81
N ALA A 251 13.33 9.51 0.68
CA ALA A 251 12.31 10.09 -0.17
C ALA A 251 11.91 11.48 0.31
N LEU A 252 11.68 11.65 1.62
CA LEU A 252 11.40 12.96 2.23
C LEU A 252 12.55 13.93 1.98
N ALA A 253 13.80 13.55 2.29
CA ALA A 253 14.97 14.40 2.07
C ALA A 253 15.13 14.79 0.59
N THR A 254 14.87 13.86 -0.33
CA THR A 254 14.95 14.09 -1.77
C THR A 254 13.84 15.01 -2.29
N THR A 255 12.63 14.89 -1.75
CA THR A 255 11.46 15.65 -2.18
C THR A 255 11.25 16.96 -1.41
N LEU A 256 11.98 17.16 -0.30
CA LEU A 256 11.91 18.35 0.54
C LEU A 256 12.03 19.67 -0.22
N PRO A 257 12.91 19.82 -1.25
CA PRO A 257 12.96 21.04 -2.03
C PRO A 257 11.63 21.35 -2.72
N ALA A 258 10.96 20.36 -3.31
CA ALA A 258 9.63 20.55 -3.90
C ALA A 258 8.56 20.86 -2.85
N ILE A 259 8.62 20.23 -1.68
CA ILE A 259 7.71 20.54 -0.56
C ILE A 259 7.86 22.00 -0.11
N LYS A 260 9.09 22.52 -0.14
CA LYS A 260 9.44 23.94 0.08
C LYS A 260 9.23 24.83 -1.16
N LYS A 261 8.50 24.35 -2.18
CA LYS A 261 8.19 25.06 -3.43
C LYS A 261 9.41 25.43 -4.30
N GLN A 262 10.51 24.68 -4.19
CA GLN A 262 11.72 24.81 -5.00
C GLN A 262 11.94 23.57 -5.88
N PRO A 263 11.00 23.23 -6.80
CA PRO A 263 11.04 21.98 -7.55
C PRO A 263 12.26 21.88 -8.50
N ALA A 264 12.86 23.00 -8.88
CA ALA A 264 14.08 23.03 -9.70
C ALA A 264 15.30 22.37 -9.03
N LYS A 265 15.29 22.24 -7.69
CA LYS A 265 16.37 21.61 -6.91
C LYS A 265 16.17 20.09 -6.72
N LEU A 266 15.11 19.50 -7.28
CA LEU A 266 14.90 18.06 -7.22
C LEU A 266 15.96 17.31 -8.02
N SER A 267 16.56 16.30 -7.40
CA SER A 267 17.51 15.40 -8.06
C SER A 267 16.79 14.17 -8.59
N LEU A 268 16.70 14.04 -9.92
CA LEU A 268 16.16 12.84 -10.56
C LEU A 268 17.00 11.60 -10.23
N ASP A 269 18.31 11.73 -10.06
CA ASP A 269 19.18 10.61 -9.68
C ASP A 269 18.77 10.05 -8.30
N ARG A 270 18.53 10.93 -7.33
CA ARG A 270 18.09 10.51 -5.98
C ARG A 270 16.67 9.96 -5.99
N ILE A 271 15.76 10.56 -6.77
CA ILE A 271 14.39 10.04 -6.93
C ILE A 271 14.43 8.63 -7.51
N GLY A 272 15.19 8.42 -8.58
CA GLY A 272 15.32 7.11 -9.20
C GLY A 272 15.94 6.07 -8.25
N ALA A 273 16.95 6.44 -7.47
CA ALA A 273 17.54 5.55 -6.46
C ALA A 273 16.54 5.14 -5.37
N VAL A 274 15.73 6.08 -4.86
CA VAL A 274 14.66 5.79 -3.91
C VAL A 274 13.62 4.84 -4.51
N ILE A 275 13.19 5.08 -5.75
CA ILE A 275 12.24 4.21 -6.47
C ILE A 275 12.81 2.79 -6.63
N THR A 276 14.08 2.67 -7.04
CA THR A 276 14.74 1.37 -7.20
C THR A 276 14.85 0.64 -5.87
N ALA A 277 15.30 1.31 -4.80
CA ALA A 277 15.42 0.71 -3.48
C ALA A 277 14.06 0.24 -2.95
N PHE A 278 13.01 1.03 -3.17
CA PHE A 278 11.64 0.69 -2.80
C PHE A 278 11.13 -0.55 -3.56
N GLY A 279 11.34 -0.64 -4.87
CA GLY A 279 11.03 -1.85 -5.63
C GLY A 279 11.85 -3.07 -5.18
N GLY A 280 13.13 -2.85 -4.87
CA GLY A 280 14.04 -3.87 -4.36
C GLY A 280 13.60 -4.48 -3.03
N TYR A 281 13.00 -3.68 -2.14
CA TYR A 281 12.41 -4.18 -0.90
C TYR A 281 11.34 -5.26 -1.14
N PHE A 282 10.45 -5.06 -2.12
CA PHE A 282 9.41 -6.05 -2.44
C PHE A 282 10.02 -7.30 -3.03
N ILE A 283 10.98 -7.17 -3.97
CA ILE A 283 11.69 -8.31 -4.55
C ILE A 283 12.40 -9.12 -3.46
N PHE A 284 13.11 -8.46 -2.56
CA PHE A 284 13.83 -9.10 -1.45
C PHE A 284 12.89 -9.92 -0.57
N ASN A 285 11.74 -9.34 -0.17
CA ASN A 285 10.79 -10.05 0.70
C ASN A 285 10.06 -11.18 -0.03
N THR A 286 9.73 -11.02 -1.31
CA THR A 286 9.14 -12.11 -2.11
C THR A 286 10.11 -13.28 -2.25
N ILE A 287 11.38 -13.01 -2.53
CA ILE A 287 12.42 -14.06 -2.58
C ILE A 287 12.55 -14.71 -1.21
N SER A 288 12.63 -13.92 -0.13
CA SER A 288 12.75 -14.43 1.24
C SER A 288 11.59 -15.35 1.59
N TYR A 289 10.35 -14.96 1.27
CA TYR A 289 9.14 -15.77 1.48
C TYR A 289 9.23 -17.14 0.81
N PHE A 290 9.68 -17.21 -0.45
CA PHE A 290 9.81 -18.49 -1.14
C PHE A 290 10.98 -19.33 -0.62
N LEU A 291 12.11 -18.71 -0.27
CA LEU A 291 13.30 -19.41 0.21
C LEU A 291 13.10 -20.08 1.57
N THR A 292 12.17 -19.57 2.39
CA THR A 292 11.82 -20.15 3.70
C THR A 292 10.66 -21.15 3.62
N GLY A 293 10.13 -21.44 2.42
CA GLY A 293 9.02 -22.39 2.27
C GLY A 293 7.63 -21.74 2.41
N GLY A 294 7.56 -20.42 2.56
CA GLY A 294 6.31 -19.66 2.55
C GLY A 294 5.44 -19.89 3.78
N TYR A 295 4.16 -19.53 3.66
CA TYR A 295 3.22 -19.53 4.78
C TYR A 295 3.02 -20.91 5.40
N GLU A 296 3.06 -21.98 4.61
CA GLU A 296 2.88 -23.35 5.13
C GLU A 296 3.99 -23.75 6.10
N ALA A 297 5.23 -23.36 5.81
CA ALA A 297 6.38 -23.62 6.67
C ALA A 297 6.45 -22.68 7.88
N HIS A 298 5.98 -21.44 7.72
CA HIS A 298 6.09 -20.39 8.74
C HIS A 298 4.78 -19.60 8.87
N PRO A 299 3.68 -20.20 9.35
CA PRO A 299 2.42 -19.50 9.38
C PRO A 299 2.50 -18.44 10.49
N SER A 300 2.38 -17.19 10.07
CA SER A 300 2.51 -15.99 10.90
C SER A 300 1.77 -14.85 10.21
N VAL A 301 1.40 -13.82 10.96
CA VAL A 301 0.79 -12.59 10.40
C VAL A 301 1.69 -11.99 9.32
N TRP A 302 3.01 -12.02 9.52
CA TRP A 302 3.96 -11.50 8.53
C TRP A 302 3.95 -12.29 7.22
N TYR A 303 3.97 -13.62 7.30
CA TYR A 303 4.00 -14.46 6.09
C TYR A 303 2.67 -14.45 5.35
N GLU A 304 1.57 -14.25 6.06
CA GLU A 304 0.26 -14.01 5.47
C GLU A 304 0.31 -12.76 4.59
N VAL A 305 0.71 -11.62 5.15
CA VAL A 305 0.64 -10.32 4.45
C VAL A 305 1.76 -10.06 3.44
N ILE A 306 2.93 -10.70 3.60
CA ILE A 306 4.05 -10.54 2.66
C ILE A 306 3.94 -11.49 1.45
N GLY A 307 3.16 -12.57 1.61
CA GLY A 307 2.96 -13.61 0.59
C GLY A 307 2.35 -13.07 -0.71
N PRO A 308 2.73 -13.61 -1.89
CA PRO A 308 2.29 -13.07 -3.18
C PRO A 308 0.78 -13.04 -3.41
N PHE A 309 0.04 -13.97 -2.79
CA PHE A 309 -1.41 -14.11 -2.95
C PHE A 309 -2.22 -13.16 -2.05
N HIS A 310 -1.59 -12.60 -1.01
CA HIS A 310 -2.25 -11.78 0.00
C HIS A 310 -1.66 -10.37 0.12
N ASN A 311 -0.55 -10.08 -0.57
CA ASN A 311 0.06 -8.75 -0.59
C ASN A 311 -0.49 -7.85 -1.72
N PRO A 312 -1.43 -6.91 -1.44
CA PRO A 312 -1.99 -6.02 -2.45
C PRO A 312 -0.99 -5.00 -3.00
N ASN A 313 0.20 -4.92 -2.42
CA ASN A 313 1.22 -3.95 -2.79
C ASN A 313 2.36 -4.55 -3.62
N LEU A 314 2.31 -5.84 -3.96
CA LEU A 314 3.41 -6.51 -4.68
C LEU A 314 3.64 -5.92 -6.10
N TRP A 315 2.66 -5.22 -6.67
CA TRP A 315 2.86 -4.41 -7.88
C TRP A 315 4.01 -3.39 -7.75
N CYS A 316 4.36 -2.97 -6.53
CA CYS A 316 5.50 -2.08 -6.26
C CYS A 316 6.85 -2.68 -6.66
N ALA A 317 6.96 -4.01 -6.80
CA ALA A 317 8.15 -4.66 -7.34
C ALA A 317 8.54 -4.11 -8.73
N THR A 318 7.55 -3.65 -9.52
CA THR A 318 7.80 -3.04 -10.83
C THR A 318 8.61 -1.74 -10.79
N PHE A 319 8.70 -1.09 -9.62
CA PHE A 319 9.55 0.09 -9.44
C PHE A 319 11.04 -0.18 -9.64
N ILE A 320 11.48 -1.44 -9.51
CA ILE A 320 12.87 -1.85 -9.81
C ILE A 320 13.27 -1.49 -11.26
N PHE A 321 12.30 -1.46 -12.19
CA PHE A 321 12.53 -1.11 -13.59
C PHE A 321 12.37 0.39 -13.86
N LEU A 322 11.44 1.06 -13.18
CA LEU A 322 11.21 2.50 -13.37
C LEU A 322 12.35 3.35 -12.78
N GLY A 323 12.85 2.99 -11.60
CA GLY A 323 13.87 3.77 -10.90
C GLY A 323 15.16 4.00 -11.71
N PRO A 324 15.78 2.97 -12.32
CA PRO A 324 16.96 3.14 -13.16
C PRO A 324 16.72 4.05 -14.36
N VAL A 325 15.53 3.99 -14.98
CA VAL A 325 15.14 4.85 -16.10
C VAL A 325 15.06 6.32 -15.67
N VAL A 326 14.53 6.59 -14.47
CA VAL A 326 14.51 7.93 -13.88
C VAL A 326 15.93 8.46 -13.65
N MET A 327 16.83 7.64 -13.11
CA MET A 327 18.24 8.01 -12.90
C MET A 327 18.94 8.33 -14.22
N LEU A 328 18.76 7.49 -15.24
CA LEU A 328 19.35 7.71 -16.56
C LEU A 328 18.86 9.02 -17.19
N ARG A 329 17.57 9.36 -17.03
CA ARG A 329 17.03 10.65 -17.48
C ARG A 329 17.65 11.82 -16.73
N GLY A 330 17.92 11.66 -15.43
CA GLY A 330 18.62 12.64 -14.60
C GLY A 330 20.02 12.96 -15.12
N LYS A 331 20.80 11.93 -15.47
CA LYS A 331 22.14 12.07 -16.04
C LYS A 331 22.13 12.76 -17.41
N ILE A 332 21.21 12.38 -18.30
CA ILE A 332 21.10 12.97 -19.65
C ILE A 332 20.75 14.48 -19.60
N LYS A 333 20.01 14.95 -18.59
CA LYS A 333 19.67 16.38 -18.46
C LYS A 333 20.84 17.24 -17.94
N LYS A 334 21.87 16.62 -17.37
CA LYS A 334 23.07 17.30 -16.88
C LYS A 334 24.16 17.45 -17.95
N GLU A 335 24.11 16.61 -18.99
CA GLU A 335 24.94 16.70 -20.21
C GLU A 335 24.36 17.71 -21.21
#